data_AF-T2MG23-F1
#
_entry.id   AF-T2MG23-F1
#
_cell.length_a   1.000
_cell.length_b   1.000
_cell.length_c   1.000
_cell.angle_alpha   90.00
_cell.angle_beta   90.00
_cell.angle_gamma   90.00
#
_symmetry.space_group_name_H-M   'P 1'
#
loop_
_entity.id
_entity.type
_entity.pdbx_description
1 polymer ?
#
loop_
_entity_poly.entity_id
_entity_poly.type
_entity_poly.pdbx_seq_one_letter_code
_entity_poly.pdbx_strand_id
1 'polypeptide(L)'
;MSWAQDEWKNNLSHVAIQKIDAIERQNDQLKREVQQKKFLLENAEVALEQQKSKTAQEKSQNAILRKDLQVLEERCRESEITKEKVLHDMQTKDNRINCLDGQLIKFKAALEEESLKLAKLQTEHEQEILVRNKAQDLLKQKENDIEKLKQRLSSSSEDVFKQTNVLQTTAVDSLISFDEPAVQTTYCEKISEPSLSESQKKVGMQSSVYNIFGDIDINQTNNEFSSNESVKKQLADLDTKFKLKQAEMTKLQQQYTDTCFSLDKLKMEFNSNLSEMTKVNDEVVKLRANCEEKQLQNADLQRNIKMLQQQYECERHNSKAALKAQEVRMKEQEKEMRKIRLPKSCAESVLWLECNIIWLDPKDSQQELAVLLVEL
;
A
#
# COMPACT_ATOMS: atom_id res chain seq x y z
N MET A 1 -62.85 -32.44 -64.70
CA MET A 1 -63.96 -32.52 -65.68
C MET A 1 -64.88 -31.33 -65.43
N SER A 2 -65.21 -30.54 -66.44
CA SER A 2 -65.89 -29.24 -66.31
C SER A 2 -67.08 -29.08 -67.27
N TRP A 3 -67.74 -30.20 -67.58
CA TRP A 3 -68.79 -30.33 -68.61
C TRP A 3 -70.09 -30.86 -68.00
N ALA A 4 -70.57 -30.16 -66.97
CA ALA A 4 -71.86 -30.38 -66.30
C ALA A 4 -72.27 -29.20 -65.39
N GLN A 5 -71.46 -28.14 -65.29
CA GLN A 5 -71.46 -27.25 -64.13
C GLN A 5 -72.56 -26.17 -64.18
N ASP A 6 -73.07 -25.84 -65.37
CA ASP A 6 -74.20 -24.92 -65.57
C ASP A 6 -75.33 -25.51 -66.44
N GLU A 7 -75.18 -26.72 -67.02
CA GLU A 7 -76.21 -27.33 -67.88
C GLU A 7 -77.55 -27.55 -67.15
N TRP A 8 -77.49 -27.75 -65.83
CA TRP A 8 -78.66 -27.85 -64.96
C TRP A 8 -79.38 -26.51 -64.75
N LYS A 9 -78.71 -25.37 -64.95
CA LYS A 9 -79.32 -24.02 -64.84
C LYS A 9 -80.23 -23.72 -66.04
N ASN A 10 -80.07 -24.41 -67.17
CA ASN A 10 -80.80 -24.16 -68.43
C ASN A 10 -82.35 -24.24 -68.33
N ASN A 11 -82.89 -24.98 -67.34
CA ASN A 11 -84.33 -25.13 -67.14
C ASN A 11 -84.89 -24.28 -65.97
N LEU A 12 -84.09 -23.38 -65.41
CA LEU A 12 -84.48 -22.53 -64.28
C LEU A 12 -84.97 -21.15 -64.74
N SER A 13 -85.84 -20.52 -63.95
CA SER A 13 -86.24 -19.13 -64.22
C SER A 13 -85.07 -18.17 -64.00
N HIS A 14 -85.02 -17.09 -64.78
CA HIS A 14 -83.97 -16.07 -64.68
C HIS A 14 -83.77 -15.52 -63.25
N VAL A 15 -84.86 -15.37 -62.48
CA VAL A 15 -84.81 -14.95 -61.07
C VAL A 15 -84.16 -16.01 -60.16
N ALA A 16 -84.38 -17.30 -60.44
CA ALA A 16 -83.71 -18.38 -59.71
C ALA A 16 -82.21 -18.42 -60.04
N ILE A 17 -81.84 -18.28 -61.31
CA ILE A 17 -80.42 -18.23 -61.76
C ILE A 17 -79.70 -17.06 -61.10
N GLN A 18 -80.25 -15.83 -61.17
CA GLN A 18 -79.66 -14.66 -60.50
C GLN A 18 -79.46 -14.87 -59.00
N LYS A 19 -80.38 -15.56 -58.32
CA LYS A 19 -80.28 -15.87 -56.89
C LYS A 19 -79.24 -16.95 -56.60
N ILE A 20 -79.10 -17.96 -57.46
CA ILE A 20 -78.04 -18.97 -57.41
C ILE A 20 -76.67 -18.30 -57.57
N ASP A 21 -76.47 -17.52 -58.64
CA ASP A 21 -75.18 -16.87 -58.91
C ASP A 21 -74.79 -15.87 -57.81
N ALA A 22 -75.76 -15.26 -57.12
CA ALA A 22 -75.53 -14.41 -55.96
C ALA A 22 -75.07 -15.21 -54.73
N ILE A 23 -75.67 -16.38 -54.48
CA ILE A 23 -75.27 -17.31 -53.41
C ILE A 23 -73.90 -17.93 -53.72
N GLU A 24 -73.61 -18.28 -54.97
CA GLU A 24 -72.29 -18.77 -55.42
C GLU A 24 -71.21 -17.70 -55.15
N ARG A 25 -71.43 -16.45 -55.56
CA ARG A 25 -70.53 -15.31 -55.26
C ARG A 25 -70.36 -15.06 -53.76
N GLN A 26 -71.42 -15.18 -52.95
CA GLN A 26 -71.34 -15.05 -51.50
C GLN A 26 -70.54 -16.20 -50.87
N ASN A 27 -70.71 -17.43 -51.35
CA ASN A 27 -69.98 -18.60 -50.89
C ASN A 27 -68.47 -18.48 -51.20
N ASP A 28 -68.11 -18.03 -52.41
CA ASP A 28 -66.71 -17.80 -52.79
C ASP A 28 -66.08 -16.57 -52.13
N GLN A 29 -66.88 -15.60 -51.67
CA GLN A 29 -66.43 -14.56 -50.73
C GLN A 29 -66.14 -15.16 -49.34
N LEU A 30 -67.07 -15.94 -48.78
CA LEU A 30 -66.91 -16.56 -47.47
C LEU A 30 -65.73 -17.55 -47.42
N LYS A 31 -65.49 -18.34 -48.47
CA LYS A 31 -64.30 -19.22 -48.58
C LYS A 31 -63.00 -18.43 -48.47
N ARG A 32 -62.88 -17.31 -49.20
CA ARG A 32 -61.69 -16.44 -49.18
C ARG A 32 -61.52 -15.77 -47.81
N GLU A 33 -62.60 -15.32 -47.18
CA GLU A 33 -62.55 -14.78 -45.82
C GLU A 33 -62.15 -15.82 -44.77
N VAL A 34 -62.62 -17.07 -44.88
CA VAL A 34 -62.22 -18.17 -43.98
C VAL A 34 -60.74 -18.49 -44.15
N GLN A 35 -60.23 -18.54 -45.38
CA GLN A 35 -58.80 -18.72 -45.66
C GLN A 35 -57.96 -17.56 -45.09
N GLN A 36 -58.38 -16.31 -45.30
CA GLN A 36 -57.71 -15.13 -44.73
C GLN A 36 -57.72 -15.15 -43.20
N LYS A 37 -58.86 -15.45 -42.57
CA LYS A 37 -58.98 -15.56 -41.11
C LYS A 37 -58.11 -16.68 -40.54
N LYS A 38 -57.98 -17.82 -41.25
CA LYS A 38 -57.07 -18.92 -40.87
C LYS A 38 -55.60 -18.50 -40.91
N PHE A 39 -55.16 -17.86 -42.01
CA PHE A 39 -53.78 -17.36 -42.12
C PHE A 39 -53.44 -16.30 -41.05
N LEU A 40 -54.39 -15.40 -40.76
CA LEU A 40 -54.23 -14.40 -39.69
C LEU A 40 -54.14 -15.04 -38.30
N LEU A 41 -54.90 -16.12 -38.05
CA LEU A 41 -54.83 -16.89 -36.81
C LEU A 41 -53.48 -17.61 -36.67
N GLU A 42 -53.04 -18.34 -37.69
CA GLU A 42 -51.74 -19.04 -37.71
C GLU A 42 -50.58 -18.07 -37.48
N ASN A 43 -50.60 -16.89 -38.10
CA ASN A 43 -49.60 -15.85 -37.89
C ASN A 43 -49.64 -15.27 -36.46
N ALA A 44 -50.84 -15.10 -35.88
CA ALA A 44 -51.00 -14.65 -34.49
C ALA A 44 -50.53 -15.69 -33.46
N GLU A 45 -50.76 -16.98 -33.73
CA GLU A 45 -50.28 -18.10 -32.91
C GLU A 45 -48.74 -18.17 -32.90
N VAL A 46 -48.09 -18.02 -34.06
CA VAL A 46 -46.63 -17.95 -34.17
C VAL A 46 -46.07 -16.74 -33.41
N ALA A 47 -46.67 -15.55 -33.57
CA ALA A 47 -46.25 -14.35 -32.85
C ALA A 47 -46.42 -14.49 -31.33
N LEU A 48 -47.50 -15.13 -30.87
CA LEU A 48 -47.75 -15.40 -29.46
C LEU A 48 -46.69 -16.36 -28.88
N GLU A 49 -46.32 -17.42 -29.60
CA GLU A 49 -45.32 -18.39 -29.12
C GLU A 49 -43.91 -17.79 -29.06
N GLN A 50 -43.54 -16.96 -30.06
CA GLN A 50 -42.31 -16.16 -30.01
C GLN A 50 -42.29 -15.25 -28.77
N GLN A 51 -43.40 -14.58 -28.47
CA GLN A 51 -43.50 -13.71 -27.29
C GLN A 51 -43.45 -14.48 -25.97
N LYS A 52 -44.03 -15.69 -25.88
CA LYS A 52 -43.88 -16.57 -24.70
C LYS A 52 -42.41 -16.94 -24.49
N SER A 53 -41.73 -17.40 -25.54
CA SER A 53 -40.34 -17.83 -25.49
C SER A 53 -39.42 -16.68 -25.04
N LYS A 54 -39.58 -15.49 -25.64
CA LYS A 54 -38.88 -14.27 -25.22
C LYS A 54 -39.16 -13.90 -23.75
N THR A 55 -40.42 -13.95 -23.33
CA THR A 55 -40.81 -13.67 -21.93
C THR A 55 -40.19 -14.67 -20.95
N ALA A 56 -40.01 -15.94 -21.34
CA ALA A 56 -39.32 -16.94 -20.52
C ALA A 56 -37.82 -16.67 -20.43
N GLN A 57 -37.18 -16.29 -21.54
CA GLN A 57 -35.78 -15.88 -21.58
C GLN A 57 -35.52 -14.66 -20.69
N GLU A 58 -36.34 -13.61 -20.81
CA GLU A 58 -36.25 -12.39 -20.00
C GLU A 58 -36.44 -12.67 -18.50
N LYS A 59 -37.38 -13.55 -18.13
CA LYS A 59 -37.54 -14.01 -16.73
C LYS A 59 -36.31 -14.74 -16.21
N SER A 60 -35.70 -15.60 -17.02
CA SER A 60 -34.46 -16.31 -16.65
C SER A 60 -33.29 -15.34 -16.46
N GLN A 61 -33.10 -14.39 -17.38
CA GLN A 61 -32.08 -13.34 -17.27
C GLN A 61 -32.32 -12.45 -16.04
N ASN A 62 -33.56 -12.06 -15.75
CA ASN A 62 -33.89 -11.28 -14.55
C ASN A 62 -33.59 -12.06 -13.25
N ALA A 63 -33.79 -13.38 -13.23
CA ALA A 63 -33.47 -14.24 -12.10
C ALA A 63 -31.95 -14.46 -11.91
N ILE A 64 -31.14 -14.34 -12.96
CA ILE A 64 -29.68 -14.31 -12.87
C ILE A 64 -29.23 -12.95 -12.30
N LEU A 65 -29.65 -11.84 -12.92
CA LEU A 65 -29.27 -10.49 -12.50
C LEU A 65 -29.62 -10.18 -11.03
N ARG A 66 -30.71 -10.74 -10.49
CA ARG A 66 -31.05 -10.62 -9.06
C ARG A 66 -30.04 -11.30 -8.13
N LYS A 67 -29.46 -12.44 -8.54
CA LYS A 67 -28.42 -13.13 -7.78
C LYS A 67 -27.11 -12.37 -7.86
N ASP A 68 -26.76 -11.88 -9.05
CA ASP A 68 -25.56 -11.08 -9.26
C ASP A 68 -25.60 -9.79 -8.41
N LEU A 69 -26.76 -9.12 -8.35
CA LEU A 69 -27.00 -7.99 -7.46
C LEU A 69 -26.84 -8.35 -5.98
N GLN A 70 -27.43 -9.47 -5.52
CA GLN A 70 -27.29 -9.92 -4.13
C GLN A 70 -25.81 -10.17 -3.76
N VAL A 71 -25.07 -10.89 -4.61
CA VAL A 71 -23.64 -11.18 -4.38
C VAL A 71 -22.80 -9.91 -4.39
N LEU A 72 -23.14 -8.92 -5.23
CA LEU A 72 -22.47 -7.61 -5.22
C LEU A 72 -22.79 -6.81 -3.95
N GLU A 73 -24.03 -6.82 -3.45
CA GLU A 73 -24.39 -6.20 -2.17
C GLU A 73 -23.65 -6.84 -0.99
N GLU A 74 -23.59 -8.17 -0.94
CA GLU A 74 -22.87 -8.93 0.10
C GLU A 74 -21.38 -8.57 0.10
N ARG A 75 -20.74 -8.58 -1.08
CA ARG A 75 -19.34 -8.15 -1.24
C ARG A 75 -19.09 -6.68 -0.88
N CYS A 76 -20.06 -5.80 -1.11
CA CYS A 76 -19.96 -4.40 -0.67
C CYS A 76 -19.97 -4.30 0.86
N ARG A 77 -20.88 -4.99 1.55
CA ARG A 77 -20.94 -5.04 3.02
C ARG A 77 -19.64 -5.59 3.63
N GLU A 78 -19.07 -6.64 3.04
CA GLU A 78 -17.75 -7.17 3.44
C GLU A 78 -16.62 -6.16 3.26
N SER A 79 -16.65 -5.40 2.15
CA SER A 79 -15.67 -4.33 1.89
C SER A 79 -15.80 -3.16 2.86
N GLU A 80 -17.01 -2.85 3.32
CA GLU A 80 -17.27 -1.82 4.33
C GLU A 80 -16.77 -2.27 5.71
N ILE A 81 -17.10 -3.50 6.14
CA ILE A 81 -16.64 -4.09 7.40
C ILE A 81 -15.11 -4.20 7.46
N THR A 82 -14.45 -4.53 6.36
CA THR A 82 -12.97 -4.58 6.30
C THR A 82 -12.34 -3.19 6.32
N LYS A 83 -12.91 -2.21 5.61
CA LYS A 83 -12.52 -0.79 5.68
C LYS A 83 -12.60 -0.23 7.11
N GLU A 84 -13.69 -0.51 7.84
CA GLU A 84 -13.86 -0.07 9.23
C GLU A 84 -12.79 -0.66 10.16
N LYS A 85 -12.50 -1.96 10.02
CA LYS A 85 -11.44 -2.65 10.79
C LYS A 85 -10.06 -2.04 10.53
N VAL A 86 -9.72 -1.77 9.27
CA VAL A 86 -8.44 -1.14 8.89
C VAL A 86 -8.35 0.30 9.42
N LEU A 87 -9.45 1.07 9.38
CA LEU A 87 -9.48 2.43 9.92
C LEU A 87 -9.27 2.45 11.44
N HIS A 88 -9.85 1.50 12.17
CA HIS A 88 -9.66 1.37 13.62
C HIS A 88 -8.24 0.92 14.00
N ASP A 89 -7.65 -0.02 13.26
CA ASP A 89 -6.25 -0.43 13.42
C ASP A 89 -5.28 0.72 13.12
N MET A 90 -5.52 1.51 12.07
CA MET A 90 -4.78 2.72 11.74
C MET A 90 -4.83 3.73 12.89
N GLN A 91 -6.02 4.09 13.39
CA GLN A 91 -6.17 4.98 14.55
C GLN A 91 -5.44 4.46 15.81
N THR A 92 -5.43 3.14 16.02
CA THR A 92 -4.73 2.50 17.13
C THR A 92 -3.20 2.62 16.97
N LYS A 93 -2.69 2.50 15.74
CA LYS A 93 -1.28 2.71 15.40
C LYS A 93 -0.86 4.17 15.51
N ASP A 94 -1.68 5.12 15.05
CA ASP A 94 -1.44 6.56 15.20
C ASP A 94 -1.34 6.95 16.68
N ASN A 95 -2.27 6.46 17.52
CA ASN A 95 -2.22 6.65 18.97
C ASN A 95 -0.96 6.04 19.60
N ARG A 96 -0.46 4.90 19.08
CA ARG A 96 0.80 4.30 19.54
C ARG A 96 2.02 5.10 19.09
N ILE A 97 2.03 5.66 17.88
CA ILE A 97 3.08 6.56 17.37
C ILE A 97 3.16 7.81 18.25
N ASN A 98 2.05 8.52 18.44
CA ASN A 98 1.95 9.69 19.33
C ASN A 98 2.47 9.41 20.75
N CYS A 99 2.20 8.22 21.29
CA CYS A 99 2.71 7.78 22.60
C CYS A 99 4.24 7.55 22.61
N LEU A 100 4.82 7.05 21.51
CA LEU A 100 6.26 6.83 21.36
C LEU A 100 7.00 8.15 21.09
N ASP A 101 6.45 9.04 20.27
CA ASP A 101 7.02 10.38 20.04
C ASP A 101 7.04 11.19 21.35
N GLY A 102 5.97 11.12 22.15
CA GLY A 102 5.92 11.71 23.49
C GLY A 102 6.92 11.11 24.50
N GLN A 103 7.47 9.92 24.25
CA GLN A 103 8.59 9.35 25.01
C GLN A 103 9.94 9.79 24.42
N LEU A 104 10.08 9.77 23.09
CA LEU A 104 11.28 10.17 22.36
C LEU A 104 11.64 11.64 22.62
N ILE A 105 10.65 12.54 22.72
CA ILE A 105 10.84 13.94 23.12
C ILE A 105 11.41 14.04 24.55
N LYS A 106 10.91 13.24 25.50
CA LYS A 106 11.42 13.22 26.88
C LYS A 106 12.85 12.70 26.96
N PHE A 107 13.18 11.64 26.22
CA PHE A 107 14.55 11.11 26.17
C PHE A 107 15.53 12.08 25.50
N LYS A 108 15.11 12.82 24.46
CA LYS A 108 15.91 13.91 23.87
C LYS A 108 16.19 15.02 24.89
N ALA A 109 15.15 15.53 25.55
CA ALA A 109 15.32 16.59 26.56
C ALA A 109 16.23 16.17 27.72
N ALA A 110 16.12 14.92 28.21
CA ALA A 110 17.01 14.39 29.23
C ALA A 110 18.46 14.22 28.72
N LEU A 111 18.66 13.77 27.47
CA LEU A 111 19.99 13.67 26.86
C LEU A 111 20.65 15.05 26.65
N GLU A 112 19.86 16.05 26.27
CA GLU A 112 20.30 17.45 26.16
C GLU A 112 20.69 18.01 27.55
N GLU A 113 19.91 17.72 28.59
CA GLU A 113 20.23 18.12 29.97
C GLU A 113 21.54 17.49 30.48
N GLU A 114 21.74 16.18 30.29
CA GLU A 114 22.99 15.51 30.65
C GLU A 114 24.19 15.98 29.80
N SER A 115 23.98 16.28 28.51
CA SER A 115 25.02 16.86 27.66
C SER A 115 25.47 18.23 28.16
N LEU A 116 24.53 19.06 28.63
CA LEU A 116 24.82 20.36 29.25
C LEU A 116 25.51 20.23 30.62
N LYS A 117 25.22 19.18 31.40
CA LYS A 117 25.95 18.86 32.65
C LYS A 117 27.39 18.43 32.36
N LEU A 118 27.58 17.53 31.39
CA LEU A 118 28.91 17.07 30.97
C LEU A 118 29.78 18.24 30.47
N ALA A 119 29.22 19.13 29.64
CA ALA A 119 29.94 20.32 29.16
C ALA A 119 30.39 21.25 30.31
N LYS A 120 29.54 21.46 31.34
CA LYS A 120 29.91 22.24 32.53
C LYS A 120 31.04 21.57 33.30
N LEU A 121 30.90 20.29 33.64
CA LEU A 121 31.91 19.51 34.36
C LEU A 121 33.26 19.47 33.63
N GLN A 122 33.26 19.45 32.28
CA GLN A 122 34.48 19.60 31.48
C GLN A 122 35.13 20.97 31.71
N THR A 123 34.38 22.08 31.59
CA THR A 123 34.94 23.42 31.83
C THR A 123 35.38 23.67 33.27
N GLU A 124 34.74 23.03 34.25
CA GLU A 124 35.15 23.06 35.66
C GLU A 124 36.46 22.28 35.87
N HIS A 125 36.60 21.10 35.26
CA HIS A 125 37.82 20.29 35.33
C HIS A 125 39.02 20.96 34.62
N GLU A 126 38.80 21.64 33.49
CA GLU A 126 39.82 22.46 32.83
C GLU A 126 40.31 23.62 33.71
N GLN A 127 39.40 24.26 34.45
CA GLN A 127 39.75 25.28 35.44
C GLN A 127 40.54 24.69 36.62
N GLU A 128 40.16 23.52 37.13
CA GLU A 128 40.95 22.83 38.15
C GLU A 128 42.37 22.49 37.67
N ILE A 129 42.51 21.99 36.43
CA ILE A 129 43.82 21.69 35.83
C ILE A 129 44.66 22.97 35.75
N LEU A 130 44.08 24.09 35.32
CA LEU A 130 44.77 25.37 35.24
C LEU A 130 45.24 25.88 36.62
N VAL A 131 44.42 25.71 37.67
CA VAL A 131 44.78 26.07 39.06
C VAL A 131 45.86 25.12 39.61
N ARG A 132 45.72 23.81 39.40
CA ARG A 132 46.66 22.76 39.81
C ARG A 132 48.05 22.99 39.19
N ASN A 133 48.11 23.31 37.90
CA ASN A 133 49.37 23.61 37.21
C ASN A 133 50.05 24.87 37.77
N LYS A 134 49.30 25.96 37.96
CA LYS A 134 49.82 27.19 38.59
C LYS A 134 50.36 26.95 40.00
N ALA A 135 49.67 26.14 40.80
CA ALA A 135 50.15 25.75 42.13
C ALA A 135 51.43 24.90 42.06
N GLN A 136 51.53 23.98 41.10
CA GLN A 136 52.72 23.14 40.91
C GLN A 136 53.93 23.98 40.46
N ASP A 137 53.75 24.98 39.60
CA ASP A 137 54.83 25.87 39.17
C ASP A 137 55.30 26.81 40.29
N LEU A 138 54.39 27.27 41.16
CA LEU A 138 54.75 27.98 42.39
C LEU A 138 55.52 27.08 43.37
N LEU A 139 55.15 25.79 43.50
CA LEU A 139 55.92 24.83 44.30
C LEU A 139 57.34 24.65 43.75
N LYS A 140 57.50 24.41 42.43
CA LYS A 140 58.81 24.36 41.78
C LYS A 140 59.63 25.63 42.02
N GLN A 141 59.00 26.80 42.00
CA GLN A 141 59.69 28.06 42.33
C GLN A 141 60.20 28.05 43.79
N LYS A 142 59.38 27.62 44.76
CA LYS A 142 59.79 27.54 46.17
C LYS A 142 60.84 26.47 46.43
N GLU A 143 60.80 25.33 45.76
CA GLU A 143 61.86 24.33 45.78
C GLU A 143 63.20 24.90 45.30
N ASN A 144 63.18 25.60 44.16
CA ASN A 144 64.37 26.29 43.62
C ASN A 144 64.89 27.41 44.56
N ASP A 145 64.00 28.16 45.21
CA ASP A 145 64.40 29.21 46.16
C ASP A 145 64.96 28.62 47.46
N ILE A 146 64.38 27.51 47.96
CA ILE A 146 64.93 26.73 49.08
C ILE A 146 66.31 26.19 48.74
N GLU A 147 66.53 25.67 47.53
CA GLU A 147 67.82 25.11 47.13
C GLU A 147 68.91 26.18 47.04
N LYS A 148 68.59 27.38 46.49
CA LYS A 148 69.48 28.55 46.55
C LYS A 148 69.80 28.96 47.99
N LEU A 149 68.85 28.86 48.91
CA LEU A 149 69.07 29.17 50.34
C LEU A 149 69.95 28.12 51.02
N LYS A 150 69.80 26.82 50.72
CA LYS A 150 70.72 25.77 51.19
C LYS A 150 72.14 26.01 50.69
N GLN A 151 72.31 26.33 49.41
CA GLN A 151 73.63 26.61 48.81
C GLN A 151 74.31 27.81 49.49
N ARG A 152 73.57 28.91 49.72
CA ARG A 152 74.06 30.07 50.48
C ARG A 152 74.41 29.74 51.94
N LEU A 153 73.61 28.89 52.59
CA LEU A 153 73.89 28.43 53.95
C LEU A 153 75.15 27.58 54.01
N SER A 154 75.36 26.69 53.01
CA SER A 154 76.56 25.86 52.90
C SER A 154 77.82 26.71 52.69
N SER A 155 77.80 27.66 51.74
CA SER A 155 78.95 28.55 51.53
C SER A 155 79.21 29.44 52.75
N SER A 156 78.17 29.96 53.40
CA SER A 156 78.31 30.73 54.64
C SER A 156 78.87 29.88 55.78
N SER A 157 78.50 28.60 55.87
CA SER A 157 79.04 27.67 56.86
C SER A 157 80.50 27.33 56.59
N GLU A 158 80.89 27.15 55.33
CA GLU A 158 82.29 26.98 54.95
C GLU A 158 83.12 28.22 55.28
N ASP A 159 82.61 29.43 55.03
CA ASP A 159 83.33 30.67 55.32
C ASP A 159 83.47 30.92 56.82
N VAL A 160 82.45 30.61 57.62
CA VAL A 160 82.55 30.57 59.09
C VAL A 160 83.55 29.50 59.55
N PHE A 161 83.62 28.32 58.90
CA PHE A 161 84.58 27.28 59.23
C PHE A 161 86.03 27.68 58.90
N LYS A 162 86.25 28.31 57.73
CA LYS A 162 87.54 28.92 57.35
C LYS A 162 87.95 29.99 58.38
N GLN A 163 87.03 30.88 58.76
CA GLN A 163 87.28 31.94 59.73
C GLN A 163 87.55 31.40 61.15
N THR A 164 86.88 30.33 61.54
CA THR A 164 87.13 29.62 62.82
C THR A 164 88.51 28.97 62.82
N ASN A 165 88.91 28.29 61.73
CA ASN A 165 90.24 27.70 61.60
C ASN A 165 91.35 28.75 61.64
N VAL A 166 91.16 29.92 61.01
CA VAL A 166 92.12 31.04 61.08
C VAL A 166 92.26 31.56 62.52
N LEU A 167 91.15 31.67 63.27
CA LEU A 167 91.21 32.04 64.69
C LEU A 167 91.90 30.97 65.54
N GLN A 168 91.73 29.68 65.23
CA GLN A 168 92.42 28.59 65.93
C GLN A 168 93.93 28.55 65.63
N THR A 169 94.37 28.73 64.38
CA THR A 169 95.82 28.82 64.09
C THR A 169 96.45 30.04 64.75
N THR A 170 95.78 31.21 64.71
CA THR A 170 96.26 32.43 65.38
C THR A 170 96.37 32.25 66.91
N ALA A 171 95.53 31.42 67.51
CA ALA A 171 95.59 31.08 68.93
C ALA A 171 96.72 30.07 69.27
N VAL A 172 97.02 29.12 68.37
CA VAL A 172 98.08 28.12 68.56
C VAL A 172 99.47 28.74 68.44
N ASP A 173 99.68 29.68 67.52
CA ASP A 173 100.96 30.38 67.31
C ASP A 173 101.40 31.28 68.49
N SER A 174 100.60 31.37 69.57
CA SER A 174 100.86 32.22 70.74
C SER A 174 101.33 31.47 72.01
N LEU A 175 101.29 30.13 72.05
CA LEU A 175 101.58 29.36 73.28
C LEU A 175 102.32 28.03 73.05
N ILE A 176 103.65 28.10 72.84
CA ILE A 176 104.56 26.94 73.02
C ILE A 176 105.82 27.35 73.78
N SER A 177 105.88 27.00 75.07
CA SER A 177 107.13 26.66 75.77
C SER A 177 106.82 25.99 77.12
N PHE A 178 106.94 24.66 77.19
CA PHE A 178 108.02 24.00 77.96
C PHE A 178 107.90 22.47 77.91
N ASP A 179 108.89 21.87 77.26
CA ASP A 179 109.59 20.63 77.60
C ASP A 179 108.78 19.36 77.92
N GLU A 180 108.56 18.62 76.83
CA GLU A 180 108.89 17.18 76.72
C GLU A 180 110.21 16.83 77.46
N PRO A 181 110.43 15.55 77.88
CA PRO A 181 111.03 14.65 76.88
C PRO A 181 110.67 13.16 76.99
N ALA A 182 110.74 12.50 75.83
CA ALA A 182 111.34 11.17 75.62
C ALA A 182 110.53 9.90 76.05
N VAL A 183 110.51 8.79 75.29
CA VAL A 183 111.16 8.56 73.98
C VAL A 183 110.41 7.53 73.10
N GLN A 184 110.23 7.88 71.82
CA GLN A 184 110.30 7.06 70.60
C GLN A 184 109.65 5.65 70.57
N THR A 185 108.50 5.49 69.90
CA THR A 185 108.31 4.98 68.50
C THR A 185 108.26 3.43 68.39
N THR A 186 107.69 2.78 67.35
CA THR A 186 107.44 3.21 65.96
C THR A 186 106.31 2.40 65.27
N TYR A 187 105.64 3.03 64.28
CA TYR A 187 105.10 2.44 63.03
C TYR A 187 103.86 1.50 63.01
N CYS A 188 102.73 2.10 62.64
CA CYS A 188 101.84 1.76 61.49
C CYS A 188 101.01 0.45 61.34
N GLU A 189 99.80 0.71 60.82
CA GLU A 189 98.95 -0.09 59.90
C GLU A 189 97.97 -1.19 60.37
N LYS A 190 96.71 -0.98 59.92
CA LYS A 190 95.69 -1.94 59.42
C LYS A 190 94.80 -2.76 60.38
N ILE A 191 93.50 -2.41 60.32
CA ILE A 191 92.33 -3.27 60.05
C ILE A 191 91.85 -4.28 61.13
N SER A 192 90.66 -3.99 61.66
CA SER A 192 89.54 -4.86 62.12
C SER A 192 89.74 -6.05 63.08
N GLU A 193 89.04 -5.95 64.25
CA GLU A 193 88.29 -7.03 64.95
C GLU A 193 89.06 -8.23 65.59
N PRO A 194 88.47 -9.08 66.47
CA PRO A 194 87.26 -8.95 67.33
C PRO A 194 87.39 -9.44 68.82
N SER A 195 86.32 -9.30 69.61
CA SER A 195 85.75 -10.27 70.62
C SER A 195 86.41 -10.66 71.98
N LEU A 196 85.59 -10.59 73.06
CA LEU A 196 85.38 -11.56 74.20
C LEU A 196 86.56 -11.88 75.19
N SER A 197 86.43 -12.48 76.40
CA SER A 197 85.37 -12.84 77.40
C SER A 197 86.06 -13.05 78.80
N GLU A 198 85.53 -13.53 79.95
CA GLU A 198 84.23 -14.05 80.47
C GLU A 198 84.12 -13.75 81.99
N SER A 199 82.92 -13.46 82.52
CA SER A 199 82.56 -13.56 83.96
C SER A 199 81.06 -13.27 84.16
N GLN A 200 80.24 -14.06 84.87
CA GLN A 200 80.44 -15.37 85.51
C GLN A 200 79.19 -16.28 85.37
N LYS A 201 79.44 -17.56 85.09
CA LYS A 201 78.66 -18.77 85.47
C LYS A 201 77.24 -18.60 86.08
N LYS A 202 76.25 -19.26 85.45
CA LYS A 202 75.60 -20.45 86.06
C LYS A 202 75.04 -21.42 85.01
N VAL A 203 74.67 -22.63 85.47
CA VAL A 203 74.47 -23.83 84.63
C VAL A 203 73.03 -24.35 84.72
N GLY A 204 72.45 -24.82 83.61
CA GLY A 204 71.15 -25.48 83.56
C GLY A 204 70.80 -26.07 82.19
N MET A 205 71.06 -27.36 82.00
CA MET A 205 70.64 -28.21 80.86
C MET A 205 69.09 -28.35 80.85
N GLN A 206 68.33 -28.68 79.79
CA GLN A 206 68.55 -29.05 78.36
C GLN A 206 67.15 -29.02 77.64
N SER A 207 66.88 -29.28 76.34
CA SER A 207 67.65 -29.70 75.14
C SER A 207 66.84 -29.37 73.83
N SER A 208 67.24 -29.96 72.69
CA SER A 208 66.40 -30.28 71.51
C SER A 208 65.97 -29.18 70.53
N VAL A 209 66.93 -28.72 69.73
CA VAL A 209 66.87 -28.58 68.26
C VAL A 209 65.49 -28.38 67.59
N TYR A 210 65.26 -27.20 67.01
CA TYR A 210 64.79 -27.07 65.62
C TYR A 210 65.36 -25.78 65.01
N ASN A 211 65.53 -25.75 63.68
CA ASN A 211 66.06 -24.60 62.92
C ASN A 211 64.94 -23.73 62.35
N ILE A 212 65.32 -22.53 61.89
CA ILE A 212 64.52 -21.59 61.07
C ILE A 212 63.33 -20.95 61.81
N PHE A 213 63.60 -19.81 62.45
CA PHE A 213 62.82 -18.58 62.25
C PHE A 213 63.67 -17.38 62.69
N GLY A 214 64.12 -16.57 61.72
CA GLY A 214 64.55 -15.20 61.99
C GLY A 214 63.31 -14.30 62.10
N ASP A 215 63.45 -13.17 62.80
CA ASP A 215 62.33 -12.34 63.24
C ASP A 215 61.36 -11.97 62.10
N ILE A 216 60.12 -12.46 62.20
CA ILE A 216 59.00 -11.91 61.45
C ILE A 216 58.71 -10.54 62.05
N ASP A 217 58.92 -9.48 61.27
CA ASP A 217 58.41 -8.15 61.59
C ASP A 217 56.88 -8.19 61.61
N ILE A 218 56.31 -8.06 62.80
CA ILE A 218 54.86 -8.12 63.06
C ILE A 218 54.14 -6.97 62.32
N ASN A 219 54.82 -5.87 61.99
CA ASN A 219 54.23 -4.79 61.21
C ASN A 219 54.22 -5.08 59.69
N GLN A 220 55.18 -5.87 59.19
CA GLN A 220 55.18 -6.30 57.79
C GLN A 220 54.06 -7.31 57.55
N THR A 221 53.97 -8.34 58.40
CA THR A 221 52.93 -9.38 58.27
C THR A 221 51.51 -8.84 58.48
N ASN A 222 51.27 -7.88 59.38
CA ASN A 222 49.96 -7.23 59.48
C ASN A 222 49.59 -6.42 58.22
N ASN A 223 50.55 -5.71 57.60
CA ASN A 223 50.34 -5.03 56.33
C ASN A 223 50.03 -6.04 55.20
N GLU A 224 50.81 -7.12 55.09
CA GLU A 224 50.59 -8.19 54.10
C GLU A 224 49.25 -8.89 54.28
N PHE A 225 48.77 -9.07 55.52
CA PHE A 225 47.47 -9.68 55.79
C PHE A 225 46.32 -8.76 55.35
N SER A 226 46.37 -7.47 55.70
CA SER A 226 45.37 -6.49 55.26
C SER A 226 45.35 -6.29 53.74
N SER A 227 46.52 -6.35 53.10
CA SER A 227 46.66 -6.31 51.64
C SER A 227 46.07 -7.57 51.00
N ASN A 228 46.34 -8.77 51.54
CA ASN A 228 45.70 -10.02 51.12
C ASN A 228 44.17 -9.98 51.24
N GLU A 229 43.64 -9.41 52.31
CA GLU A 229 42.19 -9.31 52.53
C GLU A 229 41.53 -8.31 51.56
N SER A 230 42.21 -7.19 51.26
CA SER A 230 41.82 -6.26 50.20
C SER A 230 41.81 -6.94 48.81
N VAL A 231 42.87 -7.69 48.47
CA VAL A 231 42.96 -8.44 47.21
C VAL A 231 41.87 -9.51 47.11
N LYS A 232 41.60 -10.29 48.17
CA LYS A 232 40.49 -11.26 48.22
C LYS A 232 39.14 -10.60 47.95
N LYS A 233 38.89 -9.41 48.51
CA LYS A 233 37.66 -8.64 48.28
C LYS A 233 37.55 -8.17 46.83
N GLN A 234 38.63 -7.66 46.24
CA GLN A 234 38.66 -7.31 44.81
C GLN A 234 38.41 -8.52 43.91
N LEU A 235 38.92 -9.69 44.28
CA LEU A 235 38.70 -10.96 43.55
C LEU A 235 37.23 -11.39 43.59
N ALA A 236 36.56 -11.25 44.74
CA ALA A 236 35.11 -11.50 44.87
C ALA A 236 34.26 -10.48 44.10
N ASP A 237 34.63 -9.20 44.12
CA ASP A 237 33.98 -8.15 43.32
C ASP A 237 34.15 -8.37 41.81
N LEU A 238 35.25 -9.00 41.38
CA LEU A 238 35.49 -9.36 39.97
C LEU A 238 34.74 -10.65 39.56
N ASP A 239 34.71 -11.68 40.42
CA ASP A 239 33.95 -12.91 40.21
C ASP A 239 32.43 -12.64 40.11
N THR A 240 31.89 -11.78 40.98
CA THR A 240 30.48 -11.37 40.92
C THR A 240 30.17 -10.56 39.65
N LYS A 241 31.05 -9.63 39.25
CA LYS A 241 30.92 -8.90 37.97
C LYS A 241 31.01 -9.84 36.76
N PHE A 242 31.90 -10.84 36.79
CA PHE A 242 32.01 -11.85 35.75
C PHE A 242 30.73 -12.68 35.63
N LYS A 243 30.19 -13.18 36.76
CA LYS A 243 28.93 -13.93 36.79
C LYS A 243 27.73 -13.11 36.29
N LEU A 244 27.66 -11.82 36.64
CA LEU A 244 26.65 -10.90 36.10
C LEU A 244 26.79 -10.74 34.58
N LYS A 245 28.00 -10.53 34.05
CA LYS A 245 28.23 -10.42 32.60
C LYS A 245 27.99 -11.73 31.86
N GLN A 246 28.24 -12.87 32.49
CA GLN A 246 27.91 -14.19 31.94
C GLN A 246 26.39 -14.38 31.84
N ALA A 247 25.61 -13.92 32.84
CA ALA A 247 24.15 -13.95 32.81
C ALA A 247 23.53 -12.93 31.83
N GLU A 248 24.15 -11.76 31.64
CA GLU A 248 23.76 -10.82 30.57
C GLU A 248 24.00 -11.45 29.18
N MET A 249 25.15 -12.10 28.98
CA MET A 249 25.48 -12.77 27.71
C MET A 249 24.50 -13.89 27.35
N THR A 250 24.12 -14.76 28.29
CA THR A 250 23.14 -15.83 28.01
C THR A 250 21.74 -15.27 27.75
N LYS A 251 21.35 -14.18 28.43
CA LYS A 251 20.09 -13.48 28.15
C LYS A 251 20.08 -12.84 26.76
N LEU A 252 21.18 -12.22 26.33
CA LEU A 252 21.32 -11.66 24.97
C LEU A 252 21.33 -12.76 23.89
N GLN A 253 21.96 -13.92 24.17
CA GLN A 253 21.91 -15.08 23.28
C GLN A 253 20.49 -15.61 23.11
N GLN A 254 19.70 -15.72 24.19
CA GLN A 254 18.30 -16.13 24.10
C GLN A 254 17.46 -15.14 23.30
N GLN A 255 17.61 -13.83 23.56
CA GLN A 255 16.93 -12.79 22.79
C GLN A 255 17.29 -12.84 21.30
N TYR A 256 18.56 -13.10 20.97
CA TYR A 256 18.99 -13.32 19.59
C TYR A 256 18.27 -14.52 18.96
N THR A 257 18.24 -15.69 19.62
CA THR A 257 17.53 -16.86 19.08
C THR A 257 16.02 -16.64 18.92
N ASP A 258 15.38 -15.93 19.85
CA ASP A 258 13.95 -15.62 19.79
C ASP A 258 13.64 -14.67 18.61
N THR A 259 14.50 -13.69 18.36
CA THR A 259 14.36 -12.79 17.19
C THR A 259 14.64 -13.50 15.86
N CYS A 260 15.59 -14.43 15.80
CA CYS A 260 15.83 -15.26 14.61
C CYS A 260 14.61 -16.12 14.28
N PHE A 261 14.03 -16.82 15.27
CA PHE A 261 12.82 -17.62 15.08
C PHE A 261 11.63 -16.77 14.61
N SER A 262 11.46 -15.58 15.21
CA SER A 262 10.42 -14.61 14.83
C SER A 262 10.61 -14.10 13.39
N LEU A 263 11.86 -13.83 12.98
CA LEU A 263 12.21 -13.42 11.63
C LEU A 263 11.94 -14.52 10.60
N ASP A 264 12.27 -15.78 10.90
CA ASP A 264 12.05 -16.90 9.99
C ASP A 264 10.55 -17.23 9.85
N LYS A 265 9.75 -17.08 10.91
CA LYS A 265 8.28 -17.12 10.82
C LYS A 265 7.74 -16.05 9.87
N LEU A 266 8.21 -14.79 10.00
CA LEU A 266 7.82 -13.70 9.11
C LEU A 266 8.23 -13.92 7.65
N LYS A 267 9.40 -14.56 7.39
CA LYS A 267 9.79 -14.97 6.04
C LYS A 267 8.83 -16.01 5.45
N MET A 268 8.39 -16.99 6.24
CA MET A 268 7.42 -17.99 5.78
C MET A 268 6.06 -17.36 5.45
N GLU A 269 5.55 -16.48 6.31
CA GLU A 269 4.32 -15.72 6.08
C GLU A 269 4.42 -14.85 4.82
N PHE A 270 5.52 -14.10 4.66
CA PHE A 270 5.79 -13.32 3.45
C PHE A 270 5.81 -14.17 2.17
N ASN A 271 6.44 -15.34 2.21
CA ASN A 271 6.50 -16.24 1.05
C ASN A 271 5.13 -16.87 0.71
N SER A 272 4.27 -17.16 1.69
CA SER A 272 2.89 -17.59 1.43
C SER A 272 2.09 -16.47 0.76
N ASN A 273 2.14 -15.27 1.35
CA ASN A 273 1.45 -14.09 0.82
C ASN A 273 1.91 -13.75 -0.60
N LEU A 274 3.21 -13.90 -0.91
CA LEU A 274 3.75 -13.73 -2.26
C LEU A 274 3.20 -14.78 -3.25
N SER A 275 3.08 -16.04 -2.83
CA SER A 275 2.47 -17.13 -3.62
C SER A 275 0.97 -16.96 -3.85
N GLU A 276 0.27 -16.31 -2.91
CA GLU A 276 -1.15 -15.96 -3.06
C GLU A 276 -1.33 -14.75 -3.98
N MET A 277 -0.50 -13.72 -3.83
CA MET A 277 -0.48 -12.55 -4.70
C MET A 277 -0.20 -12.88 -6.17
N THR A 278 0.69 -13.84 -6.47
CA THR A 278 0.91 -14.26 -7.86
C THR A 278 -0.30 -14.98 -8.47
N LYS A 279 -0.99 -15.86 -7.72
CA LYS A 279 -2.23 -16.51 -8.18
C LYS A 279 -3.33 -15.49 -8.47
N VAL A 280 -3.54 -14.52 -7.56
CA VAL A 280 -4.52 -13.43 -7.75
C VAL A 280 -4.16 -12.57 -8.96
N ASN A 281 -2.87 -12.28 -9.18
CA ASN A 281 -2.41 -11.57 -10.37
C ASN A 281 -2.73 -12.34 -11.66
N ASP A 282 -2.48 -13.65 -11.70
CA ASP A 282 -2.78 -14.50 -12.86
C ASP A 282 -4.29 -14.58 -13.16
N GLU A 283 -5.14 -14.54 -12.13
CA GLU A 283 -6.59 -14.42 -12.28
C GLU A 283 -7.02 -13.06 -12.84
N VAL A 284 -6.43 -11.96 -12.33
CA VAL A 284 -6.66 -10.60 -12.86
C VAL A 284 -6.24 -10.49 -14.33
N VAL A 285 -5.14 -11.11 -14.75
CA VAL A 285 -4.70 -11.17 -16.15
C VAL A 285 -5.71 -11.93 -17.02
N LYS A 286 -6.20 -13.09 -16.58
CA LYS A 286 -7.23 -13.87 -17.30
C LYS A 286 -8.54 -13.09 -17.44
N LEU A 287 -8.98 -12.42 -16.37
CA LEU A 287 -10.19 -11.61 -16.36
C LEU A 287 -10.08 -10.38 -17.27
N ARG A 288 -8.89 -9.75 -17.34
CA ARG A 288 -8.62 -8.65 -18.29
C ARG A 288 -8.75 -9.13 -19.74
N ALA A 289 -8.09 -10.23 -20.11
CA ALA A 289 -8.14 -10.76 -21.48
C ALA A 289 -9.58 -11.11 -21.93
N ASN A 290 -10.39 -11.71 -21.04
CA ASN A 290 -11.81 -11.96 -21.29
C ASN A 290 -12.60 -10.65 -21.47
N CYS A 291 -12.33 -9.62 -20.66
CA CYS A 291 -12.96 -8.31 -20.82
C CYS A 291 -12.64 -7.67 -22.18
N GLU A 292 -11.38 -7.76 -22.63
CA GLU A 292 -10.94 -7.27 -23.95
C GLU A 292 -11.62 -8.04 -25.10
N GLU A 293 -11.76 -9.38 -24.99
CA GLU A 293 -12.54 -10.20 -25.93
C GLU A 293 -14.01 -9.74 -26.02
N LYS A 294 -14.65 -9.46 -24.87
CA LYS A 294 -16.05 -9.01 -24.84
C LYS A 294 -16.23 -7.58 -25.34
N GLN A 295 -15.22 -6.71 -25.20
CA GLN A 295 -15.22 -5.38 -25.82
C GLN A 295 -15.16 -5.48 -27.34
N LEU A 296 -14.32 -6.36 -27.90
CA LEU A 296 -14.26 -6.63 -29.34
C LEU A 296 -15.59 -7.18 -29.88
N GLN A 297 -16.16 -8.20 -29.22
CA GLN A 297 -17.46 -8.78 -29.60
C GLN A 297 -18.59 -7.74 -29.58
N ASN A 298 -18.60 -6.84 -28.59
CA ASN A 298 -19.57 -5.74 -28.52
C ASN A 298 -19.37 -4.72 -29.66
N ALA A 299 -18.12 -4.37 -29.98
CA ALA A 299 -17.82 -3.48 -31.11
C ALA A 299 -18.28 -4.06 -32.46
N ASP A 300 -18.13 -5.37 -32.69
CA ASP A 300 -18.62 -6.03 -33.91
C ASP A 300 -20.15 -6.13 -33.96
N LEU A 301 -20.82 -6.41 -32.84
CA LEU A 301 -22.28 -6.34 -32.77
C LEU A 301 -22.80 -4.92 -33.08
N GLN A 302 -22.12 -3.87 -32.60
CA GLN A 302 -22.46 -2.49 -32.94
C GLN A 302 -22.25 -2.15 -34.42
N ARG A 303 -21.22 -2.70 -35.07
CA ARG A 303 -21.01 -2.58 -36.53
C ARG A 303 -22.15 -3.26 -37.30
N ASN A 304 -22.53 -4.47 -36.90
CA ASN A 304 -23.61 -5.24 -37.52
C ASN A 304 -24.98 -4.55 -37.36
N ILE A 305 -25.28 -4.00 -36.19
CA ILE A 305 -26.50 -3.21 -35.95
C ILE A 305 -26.57 -2.00 -36.90
N LYS A 306 -25.47 -1.25 -37.07
CA LYS A 306 -25.42 -0.12 -38.00
C LYS A 306 -25.62 -0.53 -39.46
N MET A 307 -25.04 -1.67 -39.88
CA MET A 307 -25.23 -2.22 -41.21
C MET A 307 -26.70 -2.60 -41.48
N LEU A 308 -27.33 -3.30 -40.53
CA LEU A 308 -28.74 -3.71 -40.62
C LEU A 308 -29.68 -2.50 -40.61
N GLN A 309 -29.37 -1.45 -39.84
CA GLN A 309 -30.10 -0.18 -39.87
C GLN A 309 -30.06 0.48 -41.26
N GLN A 310 -28.88 0.56 -41.88
CA GLN A 310 -28.73 1.10 -43.24
C GLN A 310 -29.46 0.27 -44.30
N GLN A 311 -29.40 -1.07 -44.19
CA GLN A 311 -30.16 -1.96 -45.09
C GLN A 311 -31.67 -1.74 -44.96
N TYR A 312 -32.19 -1.71 -43.73
CA TYR A 312 -33.60 -1.42 -43.45
C TYR A 312 -34.04 -0.04 -43.97
N GLU A 313 -33.20 0.99 -43.85
CA GLU A 313 -33.50 2.32 -44.38
C GLU A 313 -33.55 2.34 -45.92
N CYS A 314 -32.65 1.62 -46.59
CA CYS A 314 -32.67 1.42 -48.04
C CYS A 314 -33.92 0.66 -48.51
N GLU A 315 -34.27 -0.46 -47.87
CA GLU A 315 -35.50 -1.22 -48.18
C GLU A 315 -36.75 -0.36 -47.97
N ARG A 316 -36.81 0.41 -46.88
CA ARG A 316 -37.89 1.34 -46.57
C ARG A 316 -37.96 2.49 -47.57
N HIS A 317 -36.84 2.96 -48.10
CA HIS A 317 -36.81 3.96 -49.18
C HIS A 317 -37.34 3.36 -50.48
N ASN A 318 -36.82 2.20 -50.89
CA ASN A 318 -37.22 1.49 -52.10
C ASN A 318 -38.73 1.16 -52.10
N SER A 319 -39.25 0.70 -50.96
CA SER A 319 -40.69 0.44 -50.77
C SER A 319 -41.55 1.70 -50.94
N LYS A 320 -41.12 2.84 -50.37
CA LYS A 320 -41.79 4.14 -50.55
C LYS A 320 -41.73 4.63 -51.99
N ALA A 321 -40.61 4.41 -52.69
CA ALA A 321 -40.45 4.78 -54.10
C ALA A 321 -41.36 3.93 -55.00
N ALA A 322 -41.43 2.61 -54.76
CA ALA A 322 -42.31 1.69 -55.48
C ALA A 322 -43.79 2.05 -55.31
N LEU A 323 -44.23 2.37 -54.09
CA LEU A 323 -45.60 2.83 -53.80
C LEU A 323 -45.93 4.13 -54.56
N LYS A 324 -45.06 5.14 -54.52
CA LYS A 324 -45.24 6.39 -55.29
C LYS A 324 -45.32 6.12 -56.80
N ALA A 325 -44.46 5.27 -57.34
CA ALA A 325 -44.48 4.90 -58.75
C ALA A 325 -45.75 4.12 -59.13
N GLN A 326 -46.32 3.32 -58.23
CA GLN A 326 -47.63 2.69 -58.43
C GLN A 326 -48.76 3.73 -58.40
N GLU A 327 -48.76 4.66 -57.44
CA GLU A 327 -49.77 5.72 -57.31
C GLU A 327 -49.82 6.63 -58.56
N VAL A 328 -48.66 6.99 -59.12
CA VAL A 328 -48.56 7.75 -60.38
C VAL A 328 -49.19 6.96 -61.54
N ARG A 329 -48.82 5.69 -61.71
CA ARG A 329 -49.38 4.83 -62.78
C ARG A 329 -50.89 4.65 -62.65
N MET A 330 -51.42 4.50 -61.43
CA MET A 330 -52.88 4.46 -61.20
C MET A 330 -53.55 5.78 -61.60
N LYS A 331 -52.96 6.93 -61.24
CA LYS A 331 -53.48 8.26 -61.62
C LYS A 331 -53.39 8.53 -63.13
N GLU A 332 -52.44 7.93 -63.83
CA GLU A 332 -52.35 7.98 -65.30
C GLU A 332 -53.41 7.08 -65.96
N GLN A 333 -53.59 5.84 -65.47
CA GLN A 333 -54.67 4.96 -65.92
C GLN A 333 -56.06 5.58 -65.68
N GLU A 334 -56.30 6.23 -64.53
CA GLU A 334 -57.53 6.98 -64.28
C GLU A 334 -57.76 8.10 -65.31
N LYS A 335 -56.74 8.88 -65.64
CA LYS A 335 -56.83 9.94 -66.66
C LYS A 335 -57.20 9.35 -68.02
N GLU A 336 -56.56 8.25 -68.42
CA GLU A 336 -56.85 7.60 -69.72
C GLU A 336 -58.27 7.01 -69.75
N MET A 337 -58.72 6.36 -68.67
CA MET A 337 -60.08 5.85 -68.55
C MET A 337 -61.12 6.99 -68.56
N ARG A 338 -60.81 8.18 -68.01
CA ARG A 338 -61.66 9.37 -68.14
C ARG A 338 -61.71 9.89 -69.58
N LYS A 339 -60.56 9.97 -70.28
CA LYS A 339 -60.51 10.32 -71.72
C LYS A 339 -61.33 9.36 -72.58
N ILE A 340 -61.40 8.07 -72.24
CA ILE A 340 -62.18 7.07 -72.99
C ILE A 340 -63.67 7.16 -72.65
N ARG A 341 -64.04 7.48 -71.39
CA ARG A 341 -65.44 7.66 -70.98
C ARG A 341 -66.09 8.91 -71.55
N LEU A 342 -65.40 10.04 -71.64
CA LEU A 342 -65.98 11.32 -72.07
C LEU A 342 -66.61 11.27 -73.48
N PRO A 343 -65.91 10.78 -74.53
CA PRO A 343 -66.49 10.59 -75.87
C PRO A 343 -67.63 9.57 -75.88
N LYS A 344 -67.55 8.49 -75.09
CA LYS A 344 -68.64 7.51 -74.99
C LYS A 344 -69.90 8.12 -74.38
N SER A 345 -69.76 8.87 -73.29
CA SER A 345 -70.87 9.59 -72.67
C SER A 345 -71.48 10.65 -73.60
N CYS A 346 -70.66 11.34 -74.41
CA CYS A 346 -71.16 12.21 -75.48
C CYS A 346 -71.92 11.42 -76.55
N ALA A 347 -71.37 10.31 -77.05
CA ALA A 347 -72.03 9.49 -78.06
C ALA A 347 -73.35 8.87 -77.56
N GLU A 348 -73.38 8.39 -76.30
CA GLU A 348 -74.59 7.93 -75.62
C GLU A 348 -75.63 9.05 -75.47
N SER A 349 -75.19 10.28 -75.17
CA SER A 349 -76.07 11.46 -75.08
C SER A 349 -76.62 11.91 -76.45
N VAL A 350 -75.79 11.85 -77.50
CA VAL A 350 -76.21 12.11 -78.88
C VAL A 350 -77.20 11.04 -79.36
N LEU A 351 -76.91 9.76 -79.15
CA LEU A 351 -77.84 8.66 -79.46
C LEU A 351 -79.16 8.76 -78.68
N TRP A 352 -79.14 9.27 -77.44
CA TRP A 352 -80.36 9.50 -76.66
C TRP A 352 -81.18 10.69 -77.20
N LEU A 353 -80.52 11.76 -77.63
CA LEU A 353 -81.17 12.88 -78.33
C LEU A 353 -81.74 12.45 -79.69
N GLU A 354 -80.97 11.73 -80.51
CA GLU A 354 -81.42 11.18 -81.80
C GLU A 354 -82.61 10.23 -81.62
N CYS A 355 -82.57 9.32 -80.64
CA CYS A 355 -83.71 8.46 -80.31
C CYS A 355 -84.95 9.27 -79.92
N ASN A 356 -84.84 10.29 -79.06
CA ASN A 356 -85.98 11.12 -78.66
C ASN A 356 -86.52 11.96 -79.83
N ILE A 357 -85.66 12.46 -80.71
CA ILE A 357 -86.07 13.19 -81.94
C ILE A 357 -86.81 12.25 -82.91
N ILE A 358 -86.41 10.99 -83.01
CA ILE A 358 -87.08 9.97 -83.84
C ILE A 358 -88.44 9.53 -83.25
N TRP A 359 -88.65 9.67 -81.94
CA TRP A 359 -89.91 9.36 -81.25
C TRP A 359 -90.86 10.56 -81.08
N LEU A 360 -90.46 11.76 -81.47
CA LEU A 360 -91.35 12.92 -81.58
C LEU A 360 -92.08 12.88 -82.93
N ASP A 361 -93.40 12.68 -82.91
CA ASP A 361 -94.23 12.72 -84.13
C ASP A 361 -94.10 14.11 -84.78
N PRO A 362 -93.70 14.21 -86.07
CA PRO A 362 -93.46 15.49 -86.74
C PRO A 362 -94.64 16.48 -86.80
N LYS A 363 -95.84 16.08 -86.36
CA LYS A 363 -97.03 16.95 -86.31
C LYS A 363 -97.12 17.84 -85.07
N ASP A 364 -96.67 17.37 -83.90
CA ASP A 364 -96.85 18.11 -82.65
C ASP A 364 -95.71 19.12 -82.43
N SER A 365 -94.50 18.80 -82.88
CA SER A 365 -93.30 19.65 -82.72
C SER A 365 -93.36 21.02 -83.40
N GLN A 366 -94.29 21.22 -84.34
CA GLN A 366 -94.45 22.52 -85.03
C GLN A 366 -95.30 23.55 -84.25
N GLN A 367 -95.97 23.17 -83.15
CA GLN A 367 -96.72 24.13 -82.34
C GLN A 367 -95.90 24.77 -81.22
N GLU A 368 -95.01 24.04 -80.54
CA GLU A 368 -94.20 24.62 -79.44
C GLU A 368 -93.03 25.49 -79.92
N LEU A 369 -92.39 25.17 -81.05
CA LEU A 369 -91.30 25.97 -81.62
C LEU A 369 -91.75 27.36 -82.10
N ALA A 370 -93.05 27.57 -82.30
CA ALA A 370 -93.62 28.88 -82.61
C ALA A 370 -93.75 29.79 -81.38
N VAL A 371 -93.72 29.25 -80.16
CA VAL A 371 -93.88 30.00 -78.91
C VAL A 371 -92.54 30.56 -78.43
N LEU A 372 -91.47 29.76 -78.48
CA LEU A 372 -90.14 30.14 -77.98
C LEU A 372 -89.38 31.16 -78.86
N LEU A 373 -89.87 31.46 -80.06
CA LEU A 373 -89.32 32.52 -80.93
C LEU A 373 -89.99 33.90 -80.70
N VAL A 374 -90.70 34.08 -79.59
CA VAL A 374 -91.33 35.35 -79.18
C VAL A 374 -90.72 35.93 -77.89
N GLU A 375 -89.85 35.17 -77.19
CA GLU A 375 -89.19 35.60 -75.93
C GLU A 375 -87.65 35.65 -76.02
N LEU A 376 -87.11 36.00 -77.19
CA LEU A 376 -85.70 36.38 -77.44
C LEU A 376 -85.59 37.57 -78.40
#